data_AF-A0A8S1VC99-F1
#
_entry.id   AF-A0A8S1VC99-F1
#
_cell.length_a   1.000
_cell.length_b   1.000
_cell.length_c   1.000
_cell.angle_alpha   90.00
_cell.angle_beta   90.00
_cell.angle_gamma   90.00
#
_symmetry.space_group_name_H-M   'P 1'
#
loop_
_entity.id
_entity.type
_entity.pdbx_description
1 polymer ?
#
loop_
_entity_poly.entity_id
_entity_poly.type
_entity_poly.pdbx_seq_one_letter_code
_entity_poly.pdbx_strand_id
1 'polypeptide(L)'
;MSSNTLQTYLQNQITSITLNIEHIQKDISLLHNQFEQKIFTAKRELNNRDDSTQIQIEQFKQQFDNTIKVLEQKMLHIDENKMDQNEAYQMMESNRKNIQEDIDLLKNEMAYQKKYFDDQINEKIRHLQISNLTEQVHQTKNQLQQYYQEEQRQLNEHQILTKSLLNANTKAFFQEIERIVQQIDSIKIEINDQQQLFIKKPELETKINQIHLQFELKSDLIEVQNALNTQQIDIAQRFQEFKDEVRTVLELQGNEFYQLINKKANHTEIMSILQNKIDMEILVQHTHDKVPLKDFHQHMSLIENIAVDLGKKQDAITFVEYKDANNLQIAEIQKDLQKKLSKRDFKDILEKKANHEDVSKAFKEIQSIFSTKFSYEEFNKFQQNQNTLNEQLCSQNIIGRWLFKGNFLSPGSLIPWNIQAINTLTENFLWDKDKPNIIVVAPGIYEITLGFFAKRKPKIDIMVNGETIINAVNNSSYVVHHSSGKLKDTKNSVTGLTMIDFISLSSRAKINIAYQGDLGEGFLSLRKV
;
A
#
# COMPACT_ATOMS: atom_id res chain seq x y z
N MET A 1 7.14 27.41 -5.48
CA MET A 1 6.88 26.55 -4.31
C MET A 1 7.36 25.16 -4.64
N SER A 2 8.13 24.51 -3.75
CA SER A 2 8.53 23.11 -3.97
C SER A 2 7.29 22.21 -3.97
N SER A 3 7.30 21.11 -4.73
CA SER A 3 6.21 20.13 -4.77
C SER A 3 5.76 19.70 -3.35
N ASN A 4 6.74 19.55 -2.45
CA ASN A 4 6.52 19.21 -1.04
C ASN A 4 5.73 20.29 -0.27
N THR A 5 5.91 21.57 -0.59
CA THR A 5 5.19 22.67 0.06
C THR A 5 3.72 22.68 -0.33
N LEU A 6 3.42 22.42 -1.61
CA LEU A 6 2.05 22.33 -2.11
C LEU A 6 1.34 21.09 -1.56
N GLN A 7 2.02 19.94 -1.53
CA GLN A 7 1.48 18.71 -0.95
C GLN A 7 1.17 18.87 0.54
N THR A 8 2.08 19.47 1.32
CA THR A 8 1.85 19.72 2.75
C THR A 8 0.67 20.67 2.97
N TYR A 9 0.55 21.72 2.14
CA TYR A 9 -0.59 22.64 2.19
C TYR A 9 -1.92 21.92 1.92
N LEU A 10 -1.99 21.08 0.88
CA LEU A 10 -3.19 20.32 0.55
C LEU A 10 -3.54 19.29 1.64
N GLN A 11 -2.54 18.62 2.21
CA GLN A 11 -2.73 17.67 3.32
C GLN A 11 -3.34 18.37 4.54
N ASN A 12 -2.85 19.57 4.86
CA ASN A 12 -3.36 20.37 5.98
C ASN A 12 -4.81 20.83 5.73
N GLN A 13 -5.15 21.21 4.49
CA GLN A 13 -6.51 21.58 4.11
C GLN A 13 -7.47 20.38 4.21
N ILE A 14 -7.08 19.20 3.71
CA ILE A 14 -7.88 17.97 3.83
C ILE A 14 -8.10 17.62 5.29
N THR A 15 -7.07 17.73 6.12
CA THR A 15 -7.16 17.46 7.58
C THR A 15 -8.15 18.43 8.25
N SER A 16 -8.09 19.72 7.91
CA SER A 16 -9.01 20.74 8.41
C SER A 16 -10.46 20.45 8.03
N ILE A 17 -10.72 20.11 6.76
CA ILE A 17 -12.07 19.75 6.29
C ILE A 17 -12.58 18.49 7.01
N THR A 18 -11.73 17.49 7.18
CA THR A 18 -12.09 16.24 7.86
C THR A 18 -12.52 16.50 9.31
N LEU A 19 -11.76 17.31 10.05
CA LEU A 19 -12.09 17.70 11.42
C LEU A 19 -13.42 18.48 11.51
N ASN A 20 -13.70 19.35 10.54
CA ASN A 20 -14.98 20.08 10.49
C ASN A 20 -16.16 19.14 10.23
N ILE A 21 -16.01 18.15 9.34
CA ILE A 21 -17.04 17.13 9.07
C ILE A 21 -17.31 16.29 10.33
N GLU A 22 -16.26 15.86 11.03
CA GLU A 22 -16.40 15.12 12.29
C GLU A 22 -17.14 15.93 13.37
N HIS A 23 -16.87 17.23 13.47
CA HIS A 23 -17.58 18.12 14.39
C HIS A 23 -19.08 18.21 14.05
N ILE A 24 -19.42 18.41 12.76
CA ILE A 24 -20.81 18.46 12.31
C ILE A 24 -21.53 17.13 12.59
N GLN A 25 -20.88 15.99 12.34
CA GLN A 25 -21.45 14.68 12.63
C GLN A 25 -21.71 14.48 14.12
N LYS A 26 -20.80 14.95 14.98
CA LYS A 26 -20.96 14.91 16.44
C LYS A 26 -22.15 15.77 16.90
N ASP A 27 -22.32 16.96 16.33
CA ASP A 27 -23.44 17.85 16.66
C ASP A 27 -24.79 17.24 16.22
N ILE A 28 -24.85 16.63 15.03
CA ILE A 28 -26.03 15.90 14.56
C ILE A 28 -26.36 14.71 15.47
N SER A 29 -25.35 13.95 15.90
CA SER A 29 -25.54 12.82 16.82
C SER A 29 -26.06 13.28 18.19
N LEU A 30 -25.55 14.41 18.70
CA LEU A 30 -26.03 15.00 19.96
C LEU A 30 -27.50 15.43 19.86
N LEU A 31 -27.88 16.11 18.78
CA LEU A 31 -29.26 16.52 18.52
C LEU A 31 -30.21 15.31 18.41
N HIS A 32 -29.77 14.25 17.72
CA HIS A 32 -30.55 13.02 17.60
C HIS A 32 -30.79 12.36 18.97
N ASN A 33 -29.74 12.25 19.80
CA ASN A 33 -29.86 11.69 21.14
C ASN A 33 -30.79 12.53 22.04
N GLN A 34 -30.74 13.85 21.95
CA GLN A 34 -31.66 14.74 22.68
C GLN A 34 -33.12 14.54 22.23
N PHE A 35 -33.34 14.30 20.94
CA PHE A 35 -34.67 14.04 20.40
C PHE A 35 -35.22 12.69 20.88
N GLU A 36 -34.42 11.62 20.83
CA GLU A 36 -34.81 10.30 21.34
C GLU A 36 -35.11 10.33 22.84
N GLN A 37 -34.33 11.04 23.65
CA GLN A 37 -34.61 11.21 25.08
C GLN A 37 -35.94 11.92 25.34
N LYS A 38 -36.27 12.95 24.55
CA LYS A 38 -37.55 13.65 24.65
C LYS A 38 -38.72 12.73 24.26
N ILE A 39 -38.58 11.94 23.19
CA ILE A 39 -39.58 10.94 22.79
C ILE A 39 -39.77 9.89 23.89
N PHE A 40 -38.68 9.37 24.45
CA PHE A 40 -38.73 8.38 25.51
C PHE A 40 -39.44 8.91 26.76
N THR A 41 -39.13 10.14 27.18
CA THR A 41 -39.77 10.79 28.33
C THR A 41 -41.27 10.99 28.07
N ALA A 42 -41.64 11.47 26.88
CA ALA A 42 -43.04 11.64 26.50
C ALA A 42 -43.80 10.29 26.48
N LYS A 43 -43.20 9.22 25.95
CA LYS A 43 -43.80 7.87 25.98
C LYS A 43 -43.99 7.35 27.41
N ARG A 44 -43.02 7.56 28.28
CA ARG A 44 -43.10 7.16 29.70
C ARG A 44 -44.20 7.91 30.44
N GLU A 45 -44.35 9.21 30.20
CA GLU A 45 -45.45 10.00 30.75
C GLU A 45 -46.82 9.52 30.27
N LEU A 46 -46.91 9.08 29.01
CA LEU A 46 -48.12 8.50 28.43
C LEU A 46 -48.48 7.16 29.10
N ASN A 47 -47.52 6.26 29.24
CA ASN A 47 -47.73 4.95 29.88
C ASN A 47 -48.15 5.09 31.36
N ASN A 48 -47.48 5.98 32.12
CA ASN A 48 -47.84 6.21 33.52
C ASN A 48 -49.27 6.76 33.68
N ARG A 49 -49.79 7.46 32.66
CA ARG A 49 -51.17 7.96 32.65
C ARG A 49 -52.17 6.87 32.29
N ASP A 50 -51.84 6.00 31.34
CA ASP A 50 -52.65 4.82 31.00
C ASP A 50 -52.89 3.96 32.25
N ASP A 51 -51.86 3.72 33.05
CA ASP A 51 -51.96 3.00 34.33
C ASP A 51 -52.93 3.69 35.31
N SER A 52 -52.90 5.03 35.39
CA SER A 52 -53.82 5.80 36.25
C SER A 52 -55.27 5.71 35.78
N THR A 53 -55.53 5.76 34.47
CA THR A 53 -56.88 5.56 33.92
C THR A 53 -57.37 4.14 34.14
N GLN A 54 -56.49 3.14 34.04
CA GLN A 54 -56.83 1.75 34.28
C GLN A 54 -57.22 1.51 35.76
N ILE A 55 -56.52 2.16 36.70
CA ILE A 55 -56.89 2.14 38.13
C ILE A 55 -58.28 2.75 38.35
N GLN A 56 -58.59 3.89 37.71
CA GLN A 56 -59.92 4.52 37.82
C GLN A 56 -61.02 3.63 37.25
N ILE A 57 -60.81 3.01 36.09
CA ILE A 57 -61.76 2.05 35.50
C ILE A 57 -62.04 0.90 36.47
N GLU A 58 -61.01 0.38 37.13
CA GLU A 58 -61.16 -0.75 38.05
C GLU A 58 -61.90 -0.33 39.34
N GLN A 59 -61.69 0.89 39.84
CA GLN A 59 -62.47 1.46 40.95
C GLN A 59 -63.95 1.62 40.58
N PHE A 60 -64.24 2.06 39.35
CA PHE A 60 -65.62 2.17 38.87
C PHE A 60 -66.31 0.81 38.73
N LYS A 61 -65.62 -0.22 38.23
CA LYS A 61 -66.17 -1.58 38.19
C LYS A 61 -66.55 -2.07 39.59
N GLN A 62 -65.69 -1.84 40.58
CA GLN A 62 -65.98 -2.22 41.97
C GLN A 62 -67.23 -1.51 42.53
N GLN A 63 -67.41 -0.21 42.21
CA GLN A 63 -68.62 0.52 42.59
C GLN A 63 -69.88 -0.02 41.90
N PHE A 64 -69.77 -0.38 40.62
CA PHE A 64 -70.86 -0.98 39.85
C PHE A 64 -71.26 -2.35 40.43
N ASP A 65 -70.28 -3.22 40.71
CA ASP A 65 -70.51 -4.53 41.32
C ASP A 65 -71.16 -4.41 42.71
N ASN A 66 -70.77 -3.41 43.50
CA ASN A 66 -71.40 -3.16 44.80
C ASN A 66 -72.86 -2.73 44.64
N THR A 67 -73.18 -1.89 43.65
CA THR A 67 -74.55 -1.48 43.36
C THR A 67 -75.41 -2.67 42.92
N ILE A 68 -74.87 -3.55 42.08
CA ILE A 68 -75.54 -4.80 41.69
C ILE A 68 -75.85 -5.65 42.92
N LYS A 69 -74.87 -5.87 43.81
CA LYS A 69 -75.08 -6.66 45.04
C LYS A 69 -76.18 -6.07 45.93
N VAL A 70 -76.25 -4.74 46.06
CA VAL A 70 -77.32 -4.07 46.82
C VAL A 70 -78.69 -4.29 46.16
N LEU A 71 -78.75 -4.27 44.82
CA LEU A 71 -79.99 -4.58 44.09
C LEU A 71 -80.40 -6.04 44.25
N GLU A 72 -79.46 -6.98 44.16
CA GLU A 72 -79.70 -8.41 44.39
C GLU A 72 -80.24 -8.67 45.81
N GLN A 73 -79.67 -8.01 46.82
CA GLN A 73 -80.16 -8.09 48.20
C GLN A 73 -81.58 -7.52 48.36
N LYS A 74 -81.89 -6.40 47.68
CA LYS A 74 -83.25 -5.85 47.66
C LYS A 74 -84.24 -6.78 46.96
N MET A 75 -83.83 -7.46 45.89
CA MET A 75 -84.66 -8.44 45.18
C MET A 75 -84.95 -9.67 46.04
N LEU A 76 -83.97 -10.18 46.78
CA LEU A 76 -84.18 -11.26 47.75
C LEU A 76 -85.21 -10.88 48.83
N HIS A 77 -85.18 -9.63 49.30
CA HIS A 77 -86.12 -9.17 50.32
C HIS A 77 -87.57 -8.95 49.81
N ILE A 78 -87.73 -8.76 48.50
CA ILE A 78 -89.03 -8.69 47.82
C ILE A 78 -89.69 -10.07 47.79
N ASP A 79 -88.89 -11.11 47.53
CA ASP A 79 -89.34 -12.51 47.50
C ASP A 79 -89.83 -12.99 48.87
N GLU A 80 -89.19 -12.52 49.95
CA GLU A 80 -89.57 -12.83 51.34
C GLU A 80 -90.86 -12.15 51.81
N ASN A 81 -91.20 -10.96 51.27
CA ASN A 81 -92.30 -10.13 51.76
C ASN A 81 -93.60 -10.24 50.95
N LYS A 82 -93.68 -11.12 49.93
CA LYS A 82 -94.84 -11.25 49.02
C LYS A 82 -95.30 -9.90 48.44
N MET A 83 -94.35 -9.05 48.07
CA MET A 83 -94.65 -7.78 47.42
C MET A 83 -95.44 -8.04 46.12
N ASP A 84 -96.39 -7.18 45.79
CA ASP A 84 -97.16 -7.29 44.54
C ASP A 84 -96.17 -7.26 43.36
N GLN A 85 -96.25 -8.26 42.47
CA GLN A 85 -95.38 -8.37 41.29
C GLN A 85 -95.39 -7.10 40.43
N ASN A 86 -96.51 -6.38 40.43
CA ASN A 86 -96.65 -5.14 39.67
C ASN A 86 -95.81 -4.00 40.27
N GLU A 87 -95.74 -3.93 41.60
CA GLU A 87 -94.91 -2.94 42.31
C GLU A 87 -93.43 -3.25 42.17
N ALA A 88 -93.05 -4.54 42.21
CA ALA A 88 -91.69 -4.99 41.94
C ALA A 88 -91.24 -4.64 40.51
N TYR A 89 -92.11 -4.84 39.52
CA TYR A 89 -91.81 -4.52 38.13
C TYR A 89 -91.63 -3.01 37.92
N GLN A 90 -92.51 -2.18 38.48
CA GLN A 90 -92.38 -0.72 38.43
C GLN A 90 -91.08 -0.23 39.09
N MET A 91 -90.69 -0.84 40.21
CA MET A 91 -89.43 -0.51 40.87
C MET A 91 -88.21 -0.92 40.03
N MET A 92 -88.24 -2.10 39.39
CA MET A 92 -87.16 -2.54 38.49
C MET A 92 -87.06 -1.65 37.24
N GLU A 93 -88.19 -1.25 36.66
CA GLU A 93 -88.23 -0.38 35.49
C GLU A 93 -87.73 1.03 35.83
N SER A 94 -88.11 1.57 37.00
CA SER A 94 -87.56 2.83 37.51
C SER A 94 -86.06 2.74 37.77
N ASN A 95 -85.56 1.66 38.37
CA ASN A 95 -84.13 1.46 38.60
C ASN A 95 -83.35 1.31 37.29
N ARG A 96 -83.90 0.57 36.32
CA ARG A 96 -83.28 0.41 35.00
C ARG A 96 -83.17 1.75 34.28
N LYS A 97 -84.20 2.59 34.39
CA LYS A 97 -84.17 3.95 33.83
C LYS A 97 -83.10 4.81 34.50
N ASN A 98 -83.02 4.80 35.82
CA ASN A 98 -81.98 5.55 36.56
C ASN A 98 -80.57 5.08 36.20
N ILE A 99 -80.34 3.76 36.12
CA ILE A 99 -79.04 3.20 35.70
C ILE A 99 -78.68 3.62 34.27
N GLN A 100 -79.66 3.64 33.37
CA GLN A 100 -79.44 4.08 32.00
C GLN A 100 -79.07 5.57 31.92
N GLU A 101 -79.73 6.41 32.71
CA GLU A 101 -79.41 7.84 32.83
C GLU A 101 -77.99 8.05 33.39
N ASP A 102 -77.59 7.29 34.41
CA ASP A 102 -76.24 7.33 34.98
C ASP A 102 -75.18 6.87 33.97
N ILE A 103 -75.46 5.80 33.19
CA ILE A 103 -74.56 5.32 32.13
C ILE A 103 -74.37 6.38 31.05
N ASP A 104 -75.45 7.06 30.64
CA ASP A 104 -75.37 8.07 29.59
C ASP A 104 -74.67 9.34 30.08
N LEU A 105 -74.84 9.71 31.37
CA LEU A 105 -74.07 10.78 32.01
C LEU A 105 -72.58 10.46 32.05
N LEU A 106 -72.21 9.23 32.46
CA LEU A 106 -70.83 8.75 32.47
C LEU A 106 -70.20 8.74 31.07
N LYS A 107 -70.93 8.29 30.04
CA LYS A 107 -70.43 8.32 28.66
C LYS A 107 -70.13 9.75 28.20
N ASN A 108 -70.98 10.70 28.56
CA ASN A 108 -70.78 12.11 28.24
C ASN A 108 -69.58 12.70 28.98
N GLU A 109 -69.40 12.37 30.26
CA GLU A 109 -68.22 12.78 31.02
C GLU A 109 -66.93 12.19 30.45
N MET A 110 -66.91 10.90 30.09
CA MET A 110 -65.75 10.27 29.44
C MET A 110 -65.44 10.90 28.07
N ALA A 111 -66.46 11.20 27.28
CA ALA A 111 -66.28 11.86 25.99
C ALA A 111 -65.72 13.29 26.16
N TYR A 112 -66.20 14.02 27.17
CA TYR A 112 -65.68 15.34 27.51
C TYR A 112 -64.22 15.29 27.97
N GLN A 113 -63.88 14.38 28.89
CA GLN A 113 -62.51 14.19 29.36
C GLN A 113 -61.58 13.80 28.21
N LYS A 114 -61.98 12.85 27.36
CA LYS A 114 -61.21 12.47 26.17
C LYS A 114 -60.93 13.66 25.27
N LYS A 115 -61.95 14.46 24.96
CA LYS A 115 -61.79 15.66 24.13
C LYS A 115 -60.86 16.69 24.79
N TYR A 116 -61.02 16.95 26.08
CA TYR A 116 -60.14 17.84 26.84
C TYR A 116 -58.68 17.37 26.81
N PHE A 117 -58.44 16.07 26.91
CA PHE A 117 -57.10 15.48 26.79
C PHE A 117 -56.53 15.60 25.38
N ASP A 118 -57.32 15.28 24.35
CA ASP A 118 -56.89 15.44 22.96
C ASP A 118 -56.51 16.90 22.68
N ASP A 119 -57.28 17.87 23.20
CA ASP A 119 -56.99 19.30 23.07
C ASP A 119 -55.68 19.68 23.80
N GLN A 120 -55.46 19.20 25.04
CA GLN A 120 -54.20 19.44 25.76
C GLN A 120 -52.98 18.79 25.09
N ILE A 121 -53.13 17.58 24.55
CA ILE A 121 -52.05 16.91 23.80
C ILE A 121 -51.74 17.71 22.54
N ASN A 122 -52.76 18.13 21.79
CA ASN A 122 -52.56 18.94 20.59
C ASN A 122 -51.92 20.30 20.92
N GLU A 123 -52.30 20.93 22.02
CA GLU A 123 -51.69 22.18 22.47
C GLU A 123 -50.23 21.97 22.93
N LYS A 124 -49.94 20.89 23.67
CA LYS A 124 -48.56 20.50 24.01
C LYS A 124 -47.73 20.13 22.79
N ILE A 125 -48.28 19.45 21.78
CA ILE A 125 -47.59 19.15 20.52
C ILE A 125 -47.27 20.45 19.76
N ARG A 126 -48.21 21.41 19.74
CA ARG A 126 -47.98 22.75 19.18
C ARG A 126 -46.90 23.51 19.98
N HIS A 127 -46.90 23.39 21.30
CA HIS A 127 -45.90 24.02 22.18
C HIS A 127 -44.55 23.28 22.25
N LEU A 128 -44.49 21.98 21.92
CA LEU A 128 -43.29 21.13 21.93
C LEU A 128 -42.32 21.44 20.78
N GLN A 129 -42.09 22.73 20.54
CA GLN A 129 -40.87 23.22 19.91
C GLN A 129 -40.69 22.83 18.45
N ILE A 130 -41.76 22.48 17.70
CA ILE A 130 -41.66 22.39 16.24
C ILE A 130 -41.17 23.74 15.69
N SER A 131 -41.65 24.87 16.22
CA SER A 131 -41.17 26.19 15.81
C SER A 131 -39.68 26.41 16.10
N ASN A 132 -39.21 26.06 17.32
CA ASN A 132 -37.83 26.29 17.72
C ASN A 132 -36.86 25.32 17.00
N LEU A 133 -37.24 24.05 16.85
CA LEU A 133 -36.49 23.09 16.04
C LEU A 133 -36.46 23.49 14.55
N THR A 134 -37.58 23.99 14.00
CA THR A 134 -37.62 24.48 12.62
C THR A 134 -36.71 25.68 12.44
N GLU A 135 -36.67 26.59 13.40
CA GLU A 135 -35.77 27.74 13.41
C GLU A 135 -34.30 27.32 13.52
N GLN A 136 -33.95 26.39 14.41
CA GLN A 136 -32.60 25.83 14.51
C GLN A 136 -32.16 25.11 13.23
N VAL A 137 -33.06 24.36 12.59
CA VAL A 137 -32.80 23.72 11.29
C VAL A 137 -32.58 24.78 10.21
N HIS A 138 -33.36 25.87 10.21
CA HIS A 138 -33.17 26.98 9.26
C HIS A 138 -31.83 27.72 9.50
N GLN A 139 -31.47 27.97 10.75
CA GLN A 139 -30.18 28.59 11.10
C GLN A 139 -29.01 27.69 10.66
N THR A 140 -29.08 26.39 10.94
CA THR A 140 -28.05 25.42 10.53
C THR A 140 -27.94 25.35 9.00
N LYS A 141 -29.09 25.34 8.29
CA LYS A 141 -29.11 25.37 6.82
C LYS A 141 -28.43 26.63 6.27
N ASN A 142 -28.69 27.79 6.86
CA ASN A 142 -28.08 29.05 6.45
C ASN A 142 -26.56 29.06 6.70
N GLN A 143 -26.11 28.52 7.84
CA GLN A 143 -24.69 28.36 8.14
C GLN A 143 -24.00 27.43 7.14
N LEU A 144 -24.58 26.26 6.86
CA LEU A 144 -24.05 25.33 5.85
C LEU A 144 -23.98 25.97 4.46
N GLN A 145 -24.98 26.77 4.09
CA GLN A 145 -24.96 27.49 2.81
C GLN A 145 -23.85 28.55 2.76
N GLN A 146 -23.59 29.27 3.85
CA GLN A 146 -22.47 30.21 3.94
C GLN A 146 -21.12 29.48 3.84
N TYR A 147 -20.95 28.35 4.54
CA TYR A 147 -19.74 27.53 4.45
C TYR A 147 -19.50 27.03 3.02
N TYR A 148 -20.55 26.55 2.34
CA TYR A 148 -20.44 26.10 0.95
C TYR A 148 -20.04 27.23 -0.01
N GLN A 149 -20.58 28.44 0.18
CA GLN A 149 -20.22 29.60 -0.63
C GLN A 149 -18.77 30.03 -0.40
N GLU A 150 -18.30 30.00 0.85
CA GLU A 150 -16.91 30.30 1.20
C GLU A 150 -15.94 29.27 0.61
N GLU A 151 -16.27 27.98 0.67
CA GLU A 151 -15.47 26.91 0.08
C GLU A 151 -15.39 27.04 -1.45
N GLN A 152 -16.50 27.38 -2.11
CA GLN A 152 -16.51 27.68 -3.55
C GLN A 152 -15.63 28.90 -3.89
N ARG A 153 -15.63 29.94 -3.04
CA ARG A 153 -14.74 31.10 -3.22
C ARG A 153 -13.27 30.68 -3.13
N GLN A 154 -12.91 29.92 -2.10
CA GLN A 154 -11.54 29.44 -1.90
C GLN A 154 -11.08 28.53 -3.04
N LEU A 155 -11.97 27.66 -3.54
CA LEU A 155 -11.68 26.82 -4.69
C LEU A 155 -11.39 27.65 -5.95
N ASN A 156 -12.19 28.69 -6.20
CA ASN A 156 -11.96 29.61 -7.32
C ASN A 156 -10.64 30.37 -7.20
N GLU A 157 -10.30 30.87 -6.00
CA GLU A 157 -9.01 31.51 -5.73
C GLU A 157 -7.84 30.54 -5.97
N HIS A 158 -7.96 29.29 -5.52
CA HIS A 158 -6.95 28.26 -5.75
C HIS A 158 -6.79 27.93 -7.24
N GLN A 159 -7.90 27.86 -7.99
CA GLN A 159 -7.85 27.65 -9.44
C GLN A 159 -7.12 28.80 -10.16
N ILE A 160 -7.38 30.05 -9.75
CA ILE A 160 -6.69 31.23 -10.31
C ILE A 160 -5.19 31.17 -10.00
N LEU A 161 -4.81 30.85 -8.76
CA LEU A 161 -3.42 30.70 -8.36
C LEU A 161 -2.72 29.59 -9.15
N THR A 162 -3.37 28.44 -9.30
CA THR A 162 -2.84 27.29 -10.05
C THR A 162 -2.60 27.63 -11.52
N LYS A 163 -3.56 28.32 -12.16
CA LYS A 163 -3.39 28.81 -13.54
C LYS A 163 -2.25 29.81 -13.66
N SER A 164 -2.11 30.72 -12.69
CA SER A 164 -1.01 31.69 -12.66
C SER A 164 0.36 31.00 -12.55
N LEU A 165 0.50 30.02 -11.64
CA LEU A 165 1.73 29.24 -11.48
C LEU A 165 2.06 28.40 -12.72
N LEU A 166 1.05 27.77 -13.34
CA LEU A 166 1.24 27.01 -14.57
C LEU A 166 1.74 27.91 -15.70
N ASN A 167 1.16 29.10 -15.87
CA ASN A 167 1.58 30.06 -16.87
C ASN A 167 3.01 30.59 -16.61
N ALA A 168 3.35 30.85 -15.34
CA ALA A 168 4.70 31.28 -14.96
C ALA A 168 5.75 30.19 -15.25
N ASN A 169 5.47 28.93 -14.87
CA ASN A 169 6.36 27.80 -15.14
C ASN A 169 6.50 27.52 -16.63
N THR A 170 5.40 27.59 -17.39
CA THR A 170 5.40 27.42 -18.85
C THR A 170 6.28 28.49 -19.50
N LYS A 171 6.17 29.76 -19.07
CA LYS A 171 7.01 30.84 -19.56
C LYS A 171 8.49 30.61 -19.24
N ALA A 172 8.82 30.22 -18.01
CA ALA A 172 10.19 29.93 -17.61
C ALA A 172 10.79 28.75 -18.41
N PHE A 173 9.99 27.71 -18.67
CA PHE A 173 10.40 26.57 -19.48
C PHE A 173 10.70 26.97 -20.93
N PHE A 174 9.84 27.80 -21.55
CA PHE A 174 10.10 28.31 -22.90
C PHE A 174 11.36 29.18 -22.97
N GLN A 175 11.62 30.00 -21.95
CA GLN A 175 12.86 30.78 -21.87
C GLN A 175 14.11 29.90 -21.80
N GLU A 176 14.06 28.79 -21.06
CA GLU A 176 15.18 27.84 -21.01
C GLU A 176 15.38 27.10 -22.32
N ILE A 177 14.29 26.71 -23.00
CA ILE A 177 14.37 26.16 -24.36
C ILE A 177 15.05 27.14 -25.31
N GLU A 178 14.64 28.41 -25.29
CA GLU A 178 15.22 29.45 -26.14
C GLU A 178 16.72 29.64 -25.88
N ARG A 179 17.12 29.61 -24.60
CA ARG A 179 18.54 29.64 -24.20
C ARG A 179 19.32 28.44 -24.72
N ILE A 180 18.77 27.23 -24.61
CA ILE A 180 19.42 26.01 -25.14
C ILE A 180 19.57 26.08 -26.67
N VAL A 181 18.55 26.58 -27.38
CA VAL A 181 18.62 26.78 -28.84
C VAL A 181 19.74 27.75 -29.20
N GLN A 182 19.86 28.88 -28.50
CA GLN A 182 20.95 29.84 -28.72
C GLN A 182 22.33 29.22 -28.47
N GLN A 183 22.48 28.37 -27.43
CA GLN A 183 23.73 27.65 -27.17
C GLN A 183 24.08 26.67 -28.28
N ILE A 184 23.10 25.92 -28.80
CA ILE A 184 23.29 25.00 -29.92
C ILE A 184 23.76 25.76 -31.15
N ASP A 185 23.17 26.91 -31.45
CA ASP A 185 23.57 27.70 -32.62
C ASP A 185 24.97 28.31 -32.46
N SER A 186 25.36 28.72 -31.25
CA SER A 186 26.74 29.13 -30.95
C SER A 186 27.73 27.98 -31.19
N ILE A 187 27.42 26.76 -30.74
CA ILE A 187 28.26 25.58 -30.96
C ILE A 187 28.37 25.26 -32.45
N LYS A 188 27.29 25.39 -33.23
CA LYS A 188 27.36 25.20 -34.69
C LYS A 188 28.30 26.19 -35.36
N ILE A 189 28.30 27.45 -34.92
CA ILE A 189 29.24 28.47 -35.43
C ILE A 189 30.67 28.07 -35.10
N GLU A 190 30.96 27.69 -33.84
CA GLU A 190 32.30 27.24 -33.44
C GLU A 190 32.78 26.02 -34.24
N ILE A 191 31.90 25.02 -34.45
CA ILE A 191 32.21 23.85 -35.27
C ILE A 191 32.56 24.26 -36.70
N ASN A 192 31.77 25.17 -37.29
CA ASN A 192 32.01 25.66 -38.65
C ASN A 192 33.34 26.43 -38.75
N ASP A 193 33.65 27.28 -37.76
CA ASP A 193 34.91 28.02 -37.70
C ASP A 193 36.11 27.08 -37.56
N GLN A 194 36.00 26.02 -36.74
CA GLN A 194 37.03 25.00 -36.63
C GLN A 194 37.22 24.22 -37.92
N GLN A 195 36.14 23.89 -38.63
CA GLN A 195 36.23 23.24 -39.93
C GLN A 195 36.95 24.11 -40.97
N GLN A 196 36.71 25.43 -40.97
CA GLN A 196 37.42 26.36 -41.85
C GLN A 196 38.92 26.46 -41.53
N LEU A 197 39.30 26.35 -40.25
CA LEU A 197 40.71 26.33 -39.82
C LEU A 197 41.46 25.06 -40.25
N PHE A 198 40.78 23.90 -40.29
CA PHE A 198 41.38 22.64 -40.76
C PHE A 198 41.64 22.62 -42.29
N ILE A 199 41.03 23.51 -43.06
CA ILE A 199 41.19 23.60 -44.53
C ILE A 199 42.20 24.72 -44.88
N LYS A 200 43.42 24.64 -44.35
CA LYS A 200 44.59 25.36 -44.91
C LYS A 200 45.71 24.39 -45.25
N LYS A 201 45.47 23.63 -46.33
CA LYS A 201 46.37 22.67 -46.98
C LYS A 201 47.79 23.19 -47.36
N PRO A 202 48.02 24.48 -47.70
CA PRO A 202 49.33 24.94 -48.18
C PRO A 202 50.44 24.99 -47.11
N GLU A 203 50.09 25.28 -45.85
CA GLU A 203 51.08 25.43 -44.78
C GLU A 203 51.63 24.07 -44.31
N LEU A 204 50.82 23.02 -44.44
CA LEU A 204 51.22 21.65 -44.11
C LEU A 204 52.22 21.10 -45.12
N GLU A 205 52.00 21.33 -46.42
CA GLU A 205 52.95 20.95 -47.49
C GLU A 205 54.29 21.68 -47.36
N THR A 206 54.26 22.96 -46.99
CA THR A 206 55.49 23.74 -46.79
C THR A 206 56.31 23.22 -45.60
N LYS A 207 55.66 22.82 -44.50
CA LYS A 207 56.33 22.24 -43.33
C LYS A 207 56.89 20.84 -43.58
N ILE A 208 56.19 20.01 -44.36
CA ILE A 208 56.67 18.67 -44.74
C ILE A 208 57.98 18.79 -45.55
N ASN A 209 58.03 19.73 -46.49
CA ASN A 209 59.23 19.95 -47.31
C ASN A 209 60.41 20.52 -46.50
N GLN A 210 60.15 21.38 -45.50
CA GLN A 210 61.20 21.87 -44.59
C GLN A 210 61.77 20.77 -43.68
N ILE A 211 60.93 19.85 -43.21
CA ILE A 211 61.37 18.71 -42.39
C ILE A 211 62.25 17.77 -43.23
N HIS A 212 61.88 17.54 -44.49
CA HIS A 212 62.67 16.69 -45.39
C HIS A 212 64.08 17.23 -45.63
N LEU A 213 64.22 18.56 -45.78
CA LEU A 213 65.50 19.23 -45.98
C LEU A 213 66.38 19.25 -44.72
N GLN A 214 65.77 19.28 -43.52
CA GLN A 214 66.52 19.22 -42.26
C GLN A 214 67.05 17.82 -41.93
N PHE A 215 66.39 16.77 -42.42
CA PHE A 215 66.85 15.39 -42.24
C PHE A 215 68.10 15.05 -43.08
N GLU A 216 68.31 15.71 -44.23
CA GLU A 216 69.48 15.47 -45.08
C GLU A 216 70.77 16.13 -44.56
N LEU A 217 70.67 17.18 -43.76
CA LEU A 217 71.82 18.01 -43.38
C LEU A 217 72.37 17.77 -41.97
N LYS A 218 71.68 17.00 -41.12
CA LYS A 218 72.14 16.73 -39.76
C LYS A 218 71.79 15.32 -39.29
N SER A 219 72.75 14.41 -39.38
CA SER A 219 72.86 13.36 -38.36
C SER A 219 74.31 12.90 -38.26
N ASP A 220 75.01 13.47 -37.28
CA ASP A 220 76.25 12.90 -36.76
C ASP A 220 75.84 11.63 -35.98
N LEU A 221 75.90 10.49 -36.68
CA LEU A 221 75.43 9.17 -36.22
C LEU A 221 75.96 8.77 -34.84
N ILE A 222 77.09 9.35 -34.42
CA ILE A 222 77.77 9.05 -33.17
C ILE A 222 77.02 9.66 -31.96
N GLU A 223 76.45 10.86 -32.09
CA GLU A 223 75.72 11.51 -30.99
C GLU A 223 74.36 10.83 -30.75
N VAL A 224 73.71 10.40 -31.84
CA VAL A 224 72.47 9.61 -31.78
C VAL A 224 72.71 8.25 -31.11
N GLN A 225 73.80 7.57 -31.46
CA GLN A 225 74.15 6.27 -30.85
C GLN A 225 74.44 6.39 -29.35
N ASN A 226 75.14 7.44 -28.92
CA ASN A 226 75.43 7.67 -27.51
C ASN A 226 74.18 8.03 -26.69
N ALA A 227 73.27 8.82 -27.25
CA ALA A 227 71.97 9.10 -26.63
C ALA A 227 71.10 7.82 -26.52
N LEU A 228 71.14 6.97 -27.55
CA LEU A 228 70.42 5.68 -27.57
C LEU A 228 70.95 4.72 -26.49
N ASN A 229 72.28 4.60 -26.36
CA ASN A 229 72.90 3.77 -25.34
C ASN A 229 72.56 4.25 -23.93
N THR A 230 72.54 5.58 -23.71
CA THR A 230 72.18 6.17 -22.40
C THR A 230 70.70 5.90 -22.07
N GLN A 231 69.80 6.08 -23.03
CA GLN A 231 68.37 5.76 -22.85
C GLN A 231 68.13 4.27 -22.62
N GLN A 232 68.92 3.39 -23.26
CA GLN A 232 68.81 1.96 -23.07
C GLN A 232 69.21 1.54 -21.65
N ILE A 233 70.23 2.18 -21.07
CA ILE A 233 70.64 1.99 -19.66
C ILE A 233 69.54 2.49 -18.71
N ASP A 234 68.99 3.68 -18.94
CA ASP A 234 67.89 4.23 -18.12
C ASP A 234 66.64 3.35 -18.13
N ILE A 235 66.28 2.83 -19.31
CA ILE A 235 65.13 1.91 -19.46
C ILE A 235 65.40 0.60 -18.71
N ALA A 236 66.60 0.02 -18.86
CA ALA A 236 66.97 -1.20 -18.15
C ALA A 236 66.92 -1.00 -16.62
N GLN A 237 67.39 0.15 -16.13
CA GLN A 237 67.33 0.49 -14.72
C GLN A 237 65.88 0.63 -14.22
N ARG A 238 65.02 1.35 -14.95
CA ARG A 238 63.60 1.47 -14.58
C ARG A 238 62.85 0.15 -14.58
N PHE A 239 63.17 -0.75 -15.51
CA PHE A 239 62.60 -2.09 -15.51
C PHE A 239 63.03 -2.90 -14.28
N GLN A 240 64.27 -2.72 -13.82
CA GLN A 240 64.76 -3.37 -12.61
C GLN A 240 64.08 -2.79 -11.36
N GLU A 241 63.96 -1.47 -11.25
CA GLU A 241 63.23 -0.78 -10.17
C GLU A 241 61.76 -1.25 -10.11
N PHE A 242 61.07 -1.30 -11.24
CA PHE A 242 59.69 -1.79 -11.32
C PHE A 242 59.56 -3.26 -10.91
N LYS A 243 60.52 -4.11 -11.31
CA LYS A 243 60.55 -5.52 -10.91
C LYS A 243 60.71 -5.68 -9.40
N ASP A 244 61.56 -4.87 -8.78
CA ASP A 244 61.79 -4.89 -7.34
C ASP A 244 60.59 -4.32 -6.56
N GLU A 245 59.88 -3.32 -7.12
CA GLU A 245 58.62 -2.81 -6.56
C GLU A 245 57.51 -3.87 -6.60
N VAL A 246 57.30 -4.54 -7.74
CA VAL A 246 56.33 -5.63 -7.86
C VAL A 246 56.64 -6.78 -6.89
N ARG A 247 57.93 -7.13 -6.73
CA ARG A 247 58.36 -8.15 -5.76
C ARG A 247 57.99 -7.75 -4.33
N THR A 248 58.24 -6.50 -3.97
CA THR A 248 57.93 -5.98 -2.63
C THR A 248 56.43 -6.02 -2.36
N VAL A 249 55.60 -5.64 -3.33
CA VAL A 249 54.13 -5.71 -3.22
C VAL A 249 53.64 -7.15 -3.04
N LEU A 250 54.19 -8.09 -3.81
CA LEU A 250 53.84 -9.52 -3.69
C LEU A 250 54.25 -10.11 -2.34
N GLU A 251 55.42 -9.74 -1.81
CA GLU A 251 55.86 -10.17 -0.48
C GLU A 251 54.97 -9.59 0.63
N LEU A 252 54.58 -8.31 0.53
CA LEU A 252 53.64 -7.69 1.46
C LEU A 252 52.26 -8.37 1.44
N GLN A 253 51.69 -8.58 0.25
CA GLN A 253 50.41 -9.27 0.10
C GLN A 253 50.47 -10.73 0.56
N GLY A 254 51.57 -11.44 0.28
CA GLY A 254 51.79 -12.80 0.77
C GLY A 254 51.82 -12.87 2.29
N ASN A 255 52.49 -11.91 2.95
CA ASN A 255 52.52 -11.80 4.40
C ASN A 255 51.16 -11.44 5.00
N GLU A 256 50.40 -10.53 4.38
CA GLU A 256 49.02 -10.23 4.79
C GLU A 256 48.12 -11.47 4.67
N PHE A 257 48.24 -12.23 3.59
CA PHE A 257 47.49 -13.46 3.38
C PHE A 257 47.85 -14.52 4.43
N TYR A 258 49.13 -14.68 4.75
CA TYR A 258 49.61 -15.56 5.81
C TYR A 258 49.08 -15.15 7.19
N GLN A 259 49.03 -13.85 7.49
CA GLN A 259 48.42 -13.33 8.71
C GLN A 259 46.90 -13.54 8.76
N LEU A 260 46.20 -13.36 7.64
CA LEU A 260 44.76 -13.61 7.52
C LEU A 260 44.42 -15.10 7.67
N ILE A 261 45.25 -15.99 7.13
CA ILE A 261 45.15 -17.43 7.36
C ILE A 261 45.37 -17.77 8.83
N ASN A 262 46.40 -17.21 9.47
CA ASN A 262 46.63 -17.44 10.91
C ASN A 262 45.57 -16.79 11.82
N LYS A 263 44.85 -15.76 11.35
CA LYS A 263 43.73 -15.14 12.07
C LYS A 263 42.39 -15.82 11.84
N LYS A 264 42.20 -16.55 10.73
CA LYS A 264 40.99 -17.34 10.48
C LYS A 264 41.18 -18.77 11.00
N ALA A 265 40.48 -19.07 12.08
CA ALA A 265 40.33 -20.38 12.70
C ALA A 265 41.59 -20.91 13.41
N ASN A 266 41.72 -20.55 14.68
CA ASN A 266 42.46 -21.36 15.63
C ASN A 266 41.76 -22.73 15.66
N HIS A 267 42.36 -23.75 15.04
CA HIS A 267 41.81 -25.11 14.97
C HIS A 267 41.42 -25.65 16.36
N THR A 268 42.13 -25.17 17.39
CA THR A 268 41.91 -25.42 18.81
C THR A 268 40.61 -24.83 19.35
N GLU A 269 40.21 -23.62 18.92
CA GLU A 269 38.93 -23.01 19.33
C GLU A 269 37.74 -23.71 18.67
N ILE A 270 37.86 -24.04 17.38
CA ILE A 270 36.82 -24.78 16.66
C ILE A 270 36.64 -26.18 17.27
N MET A 271 37.72 -26.88 17.64
CA MET A 271 37.64 -28.18 18.32
C MET A 271 37.05 -28.06 19.74
N SER A 272 37.34 -26.99 20.48
CA SER A 272 36.76 -26.77 21.82
C SER A 272 35.26 -26.44 21.80
N ILE A 273 34.78 -25.81 20.73
CA ILE A 273 33.35 -25.51 20.52
C ILE A 273 32.61 -26.74 19.98
N LEU A 274 33.25 -27.54 19.12
CA LEU A 274 32.72 -28.81 18.63
C LEU A 274 32.57 -29.85 19.74
N GLN A 275 33.51 -29.93 20.69
CA GLN A 275 33.43 -30.86 21.82
C GLN A 275 32.32 -30.56 22.83
N ASN A 276 31.80 -29.33 22.87
CA ASN A 276 30.87 -28.90 23.92
C ASN A 276 29.42 -28.75 23.46
N LYS A 277 29.09 -28.87 22.16
CA LYS A 277 27.73 -28.56 21.68
C LYS A 277 27.15 -29.44 20.57
N ILE A 278 27.82 -30.50 20.12
CA ILE A 278 27.32 -31.30 18.99
C ILE A 278 27.20 -32.78 19.37
N ASP A 279 25.97 -33.26 19.28
CA ASP A 279 25.60 -34.66 19.34
C ASP A 279 26.22 -35.37 18.12
N MET A 280 27.24 -36.20 18.36
CA MET A 280 28.04 -36.85 17.33
C MET A 280 27.20 -37.78 16.44
N GLU A 281 26.03 -38.20 16.90
CA GLU A 281 25.13 -39.08 16.16
C GLU A 281 24.46 -38.35 14.97
N ILE A 282 24.13 -37.06 15.13
CA ILE A 282 23.53 -36.23 14.07
C ILE A 282 24.58 -35.80 13.02
N LEU A 283 25.83 -35.61 13.43
CA LEU A 283 26.91 -35.19 12.53
C LEU A 283 27.28 -36.31 11.54
N VAL A 284 27.33 -37.57 12.00
CA VAL A 284 27.60 -38.72 11.13
C VAL A 284 26.50 -38.87 10.08
N GLN A 285 25.24 -38.59 10.44
CA GLN A 285 24.11 -38.69 9.52
C GLN A 285 24.10 -37.59 8.45
N HIS A 286 24.66 -36.40 8.73
CA HIS A 286 24.78 -35.32 7.75
C HIS A 286 26.03 -35.38 6.87
N THR A 287 27.05 -36.17 7.24
CA THR A 287 28.28 -36.34 6.44
C THR A 287 28.17 -37.39 5.31
N HIS A 288 27.05 -38.11 5.21
CA HIS A 288 26.82 -39.04 4.08
C HIS A 288 26.27 -38.37 2.81
N ASP A 289 25.83 -37.12 2.86
CA ASP A 289 25.19 -36.45 1.72
C ASP A 289 26.06 -35.39 1.00
N LYS A 290 27.39 -35.38 1.22
CA LYS A 290 28.28 -34.44 0.51
C LYS A 290 29.41 -35.12 -0.24
N VAL A 291 29.29 -35.02 -1.57
CA VAL A 291 30.28 -35.31 -2.63
C VAL A 291 30.80 -36.75 -2.60
N PRO A 292 30.31 -37.63 -3.50
CA PRO A 292 30.86 -38.96 -3.66
C PRO A 292 32.38 -38.88 -3.81
N LEU A 293 33.12 -39.69 -3.05
CA LEU A 293 34.59 -39.77 -3.08
C LEU A 293 35.16 -39.95 -4.51
N LYS A 294 34.32 -40.46 -5.42
CA LYS A 294 34.55 -40.61 -6.86
C LYS A 294 34.75 -39.27 -7.58
N ASP A 295 34.00 -38.23 -7.22
CA ASP A 295 34.08 -36.92 -7.87
C ASP A 295 35.34 -36.17 -7.43
N PHE A 296 35.76 -36.37 -6.16
CA PHE A 296 37.02 -35.86 -5.65
C PHE A 296 38.24 -36.49 -6.37
N HIS A 297 38.20 -37.81 -6.60
CA HIS A 297 39.26 -38.50 -7.35
C HIS A 297 39.30 -38.07 -8.83
N GLN A 298 38.14 -37.79 -9.44
CA GLN A 298 38.10 -37.22 -10.79
C GLN A 298 38.72 -35.82 -10.85
N HIS A 299 38.46 -34.97 -9.86
CA HIS A 299 39.06 -33.64 -9.80
C HIS A 299 40.57 -33.69 -9.54
N MET A 300 41.05 -34.61 -8.69
CA MET A 300 42.50 -34.81 -8.50
C MET A 300 43.19 -35.31 -9.77
N SER A 301 42.56 -36.22 -10.52
CA SER A 301 43.08 -36.67 -11.82
C SER A 301 43.12 -35.55 -12.86
N LEU A 302 42.12 -34.65 -12.88
CA LEU A 302 42.15 -33.46 -13.73
C LEU A 302 43.27 -32.50 -13.37
N ILE A 303 43.52 -32.27 -12.08
CA ILE A 303 44.63 -31.43 -11.60
C ILE A 303 45.99 -32.03 -11.99
N GLU A 304 46.16 -33.35 -11.84
CA GLU A 304 47.39 -34.04 -12.27
C GLU A 304 47.61 -33.94 -13.78
N ASN A 305 46.55 -34.11 -14.58
CA ASN A 305 46.64 -33.97 -16.03
C ASN A 305 46.99 -32.52 -16.45
N ILE A 306 46.41 -31.51 -15.79
CA ILE A 306 46.76 -30.10 -16.02
C ILE A 306 48.21 -29.83 -15.64
N ALA A 307 48.71 -30.38 -14.52
CA ALA A 307 50.09 -30.22 -14.10
C ALA A 307 51.07 -30.87 -15.10
N VAL A 308 50.73 -32.04 -15.63
CA VAL A 308 51.51 -32.72 -16.68
C VAL A 308 51.48 -31.96 -18.01
N ASP A 309 50.33 -31.40 -18.40
CA ASP A 309 50.21 -30.59 -19.62
C ASP A 309 50.95 -29.24 -19.51
N LEU A 310 50.95 -28.63 -18.32
CA LEU A 310 51.76 -27.44 -18.03
C LEU A 310 53.26 -27.75 -18.06
N GLY A 311 53.68 -28.93 -17.59
CA GLY A 311 55.07 -29.39 -17.67
C GLY A 311 55.52 -29.69 -19.11
N LYS A 312 54.62 -30.16 -19.98
CA LYS A 312 54.92 -30.48 -21.39
C LYS A 312 54.89 -29.25 -22.32
N LYS A 313 54.18 -28.18 -21.96
CA LYS A 313 54.17 -26.91 -22.71
C LYS A 313 55.38 -26.01 -22.43
N GLN A 314 56.29 -26.45 -21.55
CA GLN A 314 57.49 -25.71 -21.18
C GLN A 314 58.73 -26.28 -21.87
N ASP A 315 58.62 -26.63 -23.16
CA ASP A 315 59.81 -26.92 -23.95
C ASP A 315 60.55 -25.59 -24.17
N ALA A 316 61.82 -25.51 -23.75
CA ALA A 316 62.59 -24.27 -23.76
C ALA A 316 62.68 -23.63 -25.16
N ILE A 317 62.45 -24.43 -26.20
CA ILE A 317 62.43 -24.01 -27.61
C ILE A 317 61.23 -23.11 -27.92
N THR A 318 60.02 -23.44 -27.46
CA THR A 318 58.83 -22.61 -27.74
C THR A 318 58.84 -21.30 -26.96
N PHE A 319 59.49 -21.27 -25.78
CA PHE A 319 59.68 -20.04 -25.02
C PHE A 319 60.69 -19.09 -25.69
N VAL A 320 61.73 -19.62 -26.34
CA VAL A 320 62.69 -18.82 -27.12
C VAL A 320 62.01 -18.24 -28.36
N GLU A 321 61.22 -19.03 -29.09
CA GLU A 321 60.47 -18.54 -30.26
C GLU A 321 59.45 -17.45 -29.87
N TYR A 322 58.76 -17.62 -28.74
CA TYR A 322 57.82 -16.62 -28.23
C TYR A 322 58.53 -15.34 -27.76
N LYS A 323 59.71 -15.49 -27.14
CA LYS A 323 60.58 -14.37 -26.74
C LYS A 323 61.06 -13.61 -27.97
N ASP A 324 61.48 -14.30 -29.03
CA ASP A 324 61.98 -13.69 -30.25
C ASP A 324 60.86 -13.00 -31.04
N ALA A 325 59.67 -13.61 -31.10
CA ALA A 325 58.48 -12.97 -31.66
C ALA A 325 58.05 -11.71 -30.89
N ASN A 326 58.09 -11.76 -29.56
CA ASN A 326 57.82 -10.59 -28.71
C ASN A 326 58.91 -9.51 -28.86
N ASN A 327 60.18 -9.88 -28.99
CA ASN A 327 61.26 -8.93 -29.23
C ASN A 327 61.09 -8.24 -30.59
N LEU A 328 60.61 -8.97 -31.61
CA LEU A 328 60.30 -8.41 -32.92
C LEU A 328 59.13 -7.41 -32.85
N GLN A 329 58.05 -7.76 -32.14
CA GLN A 329 56.92 -6.85 -31.90
C GLN A 329 57.32 -5.63 -31.07
N ILE A 330 58.17 -5.80 -30.04
CA ILE A 330 58.70 -4.69 -29.26
C ILE A 330 59.56 -3.78 -30.14
N ALA A 331 60.38 -4.34 -31.03
CA ALA A 331 61.17 -3.56 -31.98
C ALA A 331 60.29 -2.79 -32.99
N GLU A 332 59.20 -3.39 -33.47
CA GLU A 332 58.21 -2.69 -34.31
C GLU A 332 57.49 -1.58 -33.55
N ILE A 333 57.06 -1.83 -32.31
CA ILE A 333 56.44 -0.81 -31.44
C ILE A 333 57.43 0.32 -31.14
N GLN A 334 58.70 0.01 -30.88
CA GLN A 334 59.76 1.00 -30.68
C GLN A 334 59.99 1.84 -31.94
N LYS A 335 59.97 1.22 -33.12
CA LYS A 335 60.08 1.91 -34.42
C LYS A 335 58.88 2.83 -34.67
N ASP A 336 57.68 2.41 -34.28
CA ASP A 336 56.46 3.21 -34.36
C ASP A 336 56.43 4.35 -33.33
N LEU A 337 56.91 4.11 -32.10
CA LEU A 337 57.08 5.15 -31.07
C LEU A 337 58.09 6.21 -31.52
N GLN A 338 59.22 5.80 -32.11
CA GLN A 338 60.23 6.73 -32.64
C GLN A 338 59.69 7.57 -33.81
N LYS A 339 58.77 7.02 -34.61
CA LYS A 339 58.11 7.76 -35.69
C LYS A 339 56.98 8.69 -35.19
N LYS A 340 56.35 8.38 -34.06
CA LYS A 340 55.21 9.13 -33.50
C LYS A 340 55.57 10.14 -32.41
N LEU A 341 56.80 10.11 -31.88
CA LEU A 341 57.28 11.10 -30.90
C LEU A 341 58.32 12.00 -31.56
N SER A 342 57.85 12.95 -32.37
CA SER A 342 58.73 14.05 -32.75
C SER A 342 59.05 14.86 -31.48
N LYS A 343 60.28 15.36 -31.32
CA LYS A 343 60.65 16.28 -30.22
C LYS A 343 59.74 17.52 -30.14
N ARG A 344 58.95 17.80 -31.19
CA ARG A 344 57.95 18.86 -31.27
C ARG A 344 56.69 18.49 -30.49
N ASP A 345 56.19 17.26 -30.62
CA ASP A 345 55.01 16.79 -29.87
C ASP A 345 55.26 16.77 -28.36
N PHE A 346 56.49 16.46 -27.94
CA PHE A 346 56.88 16.49 -26.53
C PHE A 346 56.90 17.92 -25.96
N LYS A 347 57.29 18.92 -26.77
CA LYS A 347 57.26 20.34 -26.39
C LYS A 347 55.84 20.89 -26.37
N ASP A 348 54.99 20.49 -27.32
CA ASP A 348 53.57 20.86 -27.35
C ASP A 348 52.78 20.20 -26.19
N ILE A 349 53.16 19.00 -25.75
CA ILE A 349 52.60 18.34 -24.55
C ILE A 349 53.11 19.00 -23.25
N LEU A 350 54.37 19.47 -23.22
CA LEU A 350 54.94 20.22 -22.09
C LEU A 350 54.38 21.65 -21.97
N GLU A 351 54.09 22.31 -23.10
CA GLU A 351 53.38 23.59 -23.14
C GLU A 351 51.87 23.42 -22.86
N LYS A 352 51.32 22.22 -23.09
CA LYS A 352 50.04 21.75 -22.54
C LYS A 352 50.14 21.18 -21.12
N LYS A 353 51.21 21.48 -20.35
CA LYS A 353 51.13 21.34 -18.89
C LYS A 353 49.94 22.16 -18.44
N ALA A 354 48.90 21.46 -17.96
CA ALA A 354 47.58 21.97 -17.65
C ALA A 354 47.61 23.46 -17.30
N ASN A 355 47.20 24.30 -18.26
CA ASN A 355 47.04 25.73 -17.99
C ASN A 355 46.14 25.83 -16.76
N HIS A 356 46.51 26.65 -15.78
CA HIS A 356 45.70 26.91 -14.60
C HIS A 356 44.23 27.18 -14.98
N GLU A 357 44.01 27.77 -16.14
CA GLU A 357 42.70 28.02 -16.73
C GLU A 357 41.92 26.75 -17.08
N ASP A 358 42.57 25.73 -17.65
CA ASP A 358 41.94 24.43 -17.95
C ASP A 358 41.62 23.66 -16.66
N VAL A 359 42.52 23.73 -15.67
CA VAL A 359 42.28 23.15 -14.34
C VAL A 359 41.13 23.86 -13.65
N SER A 360 41.07 25.19 -13.72
CA SER A 360 39.99 25.99 -13.13
C SER A 360 38.65 25.74 -13.82
N LYS A 361 38.65 25.55 -15.15
CA LYS A 361 37.46 25.19 -15.93
C LYS A 361 36.96 23.79 -15.57
N ALA A 362 37.85 22.80 -15.52
CA ALA A 362 37.53 21.45 -15.08
C ALA A 362 37.01 21.45 -13.63
N PHE A 363 37.59 22.25 -12.74
CA PHE A 363 37.13 22.38 -11.36
C PHE A 363 35.73 22.99 -11.27
N LYS A 364 35.43 24.03 -12.07
CA LYS A 364 34.08 24.62 -12.16
C LYS A 364 33.06 23.65 -12.75
N GLU A 365 33.42 22.85 -13.75
CA GLU A 365 32.57 21.78 -14.28
C GLU A 365 32.29 20.71 -13.22
N ILE A 366 33.32 20.26 -12.50
CA ILE A 366 33.16 19.33 -11.38
C ILE A 366 32.25 19.93 -10.31
N GLN A 367 32.43 21.21 -9.97
CA GLN A 367 31.61 21.90 -8.98
C GLN A 367 30.15 22.07 -9.44
N SER A 368 29.93 22.35 -10.73
CA SER A 368 28.61 22.35 -11.37
C SER A 368 27.94 20.97 -11.31
N ILE A 369 28.68 19.91 -11.62
CA ILE A 369 28.22 18.52 -11.53
C ILE A 369 27.91 18.14 -10.07
N PHE A 370 28.69 18.61 -9.09
CA PHE A 370 28.39 18.37 -7.68
C PHE A 370 27.18 19.17 -7.19
N SER A 371 26.99 20.40 -7.69
CA SER A 371 25.81 21.22 -7.35
C SER A 371 24.51 20.73 -7.98
N THR A 372 24.61 19.95 -9.07
CA THR A 372 23.46 19.29 -9.72
C THR A 372 23.20 17.88 -9.19
N LYS A 373 24.13 17.30 -8.43
CA LYS A 373 23.91 16.02 -7.75
C LYS A 373 23.03 16.24 -6.52
N PHE A 374 22.05 15.36 -6.35
CA PHE A 374 21.19 15.29 -5.17
C PHE A 374 22.04 15.37 -3.91
N SER A 375 21.75 16.32 -3.03
CA SER A 375 22.39 16.35 -1.73
C SER A 375 22.01 15.09 -0.96
N TYR A 376 22.91 14.62 -0.09
CA TYR A 376 22.63 13.46 0.77
C TYR A 376 21.37 13.67 1.63
N GLU A 377 21.12 14.92 2.05
CA GLU A 377 19.92 15.28 2.80
C GLU A 377 18.64 15.16 1.95
N GLU A 378 18.66 15.63 0.70
CA GLU A 378 17.53 15.47 -0.22
C GLU A 378 17.27 14.01 -0.58
N PHE A 379 18.33 13.21 -0.75
CA PHE A 379 18.21 11.77 -0.99
C PHE A 379 17.55 11.06 0.20
N ASN A 380 17.98 11.36 1.42
CA ASN A 380 17.37 10.79 2.62
C ASN A 380 15.90 11.21 2.78
N LYS A 381 15.57 12.48 2.51
CA LYS A 381 14.18 12.95 2.50
C LYS A 381 13.35 12.23 1.44
N PHE A 382 13.88 12.06 0.24
CA PHE A 382 13.22 11.30 -0.82
C PHE A 382 12.97 9.85 -0.40
N GLN A 383 13.95 9.20 0.22
CA GLN A 383 13.80 7.82 0.69
C GLN A 383 12.78 7.69 1.83
N GLN A 384 12.75 8.63 2.77
CA GLN A 384 11.71 8.69 3.81
C GLN A 384 10.31 8.89 3.22
N ASN A 385 10.16 9.78 2.25
CA ASN A 385 8.90 10.00 1.55
C ASN A 385 8.45 8.76 0.79
N GLN A 386 9.38 8.07 0.11
CA GLN A 386 9.08 6.81 -0.59
C GLN A 386 8.63 5.72 0.39
N ASN A 387 9.26 5.60 1.55
CA ASN A 387 8.85 4.65 2.57
C ASN A 387 7.44 4.96 3.11
N THR A 388 7.15 6.23 3.38
CA THR A 388 5.82 6.68 3.82
C THR A 388 4.74 6.36 2.78
N LEU A 389 5.03 6.62 1.49
CA LEU A 389 4.14 6.26 0.39
C LEU A 389 3.92 4.74 0.30
N ASN A 390 4.99 3.96 0.43
CA ASN A 390 4.89 2.50 0.41
C ASN A 390 4.04 2.00 1.59
N GLU A 391 4.21 2.54 2.79
CA GLU A 391 3.40 2.19 3.97
C GLU A 391 1.93 2.54 3.75
N GLN A 392 1.63 3.72 3.20
CA GLN A 392 0.26 4.12 2.87
C GLN A 392 -0.36 3.19 1.81
N LEU A 393 0.36 2.89 0.75
CA LEU A 393 -0.11 1.97 -0.30
C LEU A 393 -0.30 0.55 0.22
N CYS A 394 0.58 0.06 1.10
CA CYS A 394 0.43 -1.23 1.75
C CYS A 394 -0.78 -1.27 2.68
N SER A 395 -1.03 -0.19 3.45
CA SER A 395 -2.18 -0.08 4.35
C SER A 395 -3.52 -0.05 3.60
N GLN A 396 -3.55 0.52 2.41
CA GLN A 396 -4.74 0.59 1.55
C GLN A 396 -4.95 -0.68 0.71
N ASN A 397 -3.92 -1.51 0.54
CA ASN A 397 -3.97 -2.74 -0.26
C ASN A 397 -3.85 -4.01 0.58
N ILE A 398 -4.52 -4.04 1.73
CA ILE A 398 -4.61 -5.25 2.56
C ILE A 398 -5.68 -6.17 1.96
N ILE A 399 -5.24 -7.18 1.20
CA ILE A 399 -6.09 -8.10 0.44
C ILE A 399 -5.64 -9.54 0.67
N GLY A 400 -6.60 -10.40 1.03
CA GLY A 400 -6.46 -11.85 1.02
C GLY A 400 -7.41 -12.47 -0.02
N ARG A 401 -6.97 -13.52 -0.72
CA ARG A 401 -7.79 -14.28 -1.66
C ARG A 401 -7.45 -15.77 -1.61
N TRP A 402 -8.48 -16.59 -1.44
CA TRP A 402 -8.39 -18.04 -1.35
C TRP A 402 -9.31 -18.71 -2.35
N LEU A 403 -8.89 -19.87 -2.85
CA LEU A 403 -9.62 -20.67 -3.83
C LEU A 403 -10.00 -22.02 -3.22
N PHE A 404 -11.20 -22.46 -3.57
CA PHE A 404 -11.76 -23.76 -3.26
C PHE A 404 -11.89 -24.57 -4.56
N LYS A 405 -11.39 -25.80 -4.57
CA LYS A 405 -11.38 -26.69 -5.75
C LYS A 405 -12.39 -27.85 -5.69
N GLY A 406 -13.36 -27.80 -4.77
CA GLY A 406 -14.50 -28.71 -4.84
C GLY A 406 -14.25 -30.18 -4.51
N ASN A 407 -13.08 -30.56 -4.00
CA ASN A 407 -12.78 -31.99 -3.80
C ASN A 407 -13.57 -32.60 -2.64
N PHE A 408 -13.78 -31.84 -1.56
CA PHE A 408 -14.51 -32.26 -0.37
C PHE A 408 -14.95 -31.04 0.45
N LEU A 409 -15.90 -31.24 1.36
CA LEU A 409 -16.31 -30.26 2.38
C LEU A 409 -15.84 -30.73 3.76
N SER A 410 -15.53 -29.79 4.64
CA SER A 410 -15.26 -30.06 6.06
C SER A 410 -16.56 -30.35 6.82
N PRO A 411 -16.50 -30.94 8.04
CA PRO A 411 -17.68 -31.16 8.88
C PRO A 411 -18.52 -29.90 9.04
N GLY A 412 -19.85 -30.05 9.01
CA GLY A 412 -20.77 -28.91 9.00
C GLY A 412 -20.90 -28.21 7.64
N SER A 413 -20.51 -28.89 6.55
CA SER A 413 -20.56 -28.37 5.19
C SER A 413 -19.73 -27.10 5.00
N LEU A 414 -18.62 -26.98 5.72
CA LEU A 414 -17.72 -25.83 5.64
C LEU A 414 -16.75 -26.00 4.48
N ILE A 415 -16.37 -24.90 3.83
CA ILE A 415 -15.45 -24.92 2.70
C ILE A 415 -13.99 -24.97 3.18
N PRO A 416 -13.24 -26.06 2.94
CA PRO A 416 -11.81 -26.07 3.18
C PRO A 416 -11.09 -25.28 2.09
N TRP A 417 -10.46 -24.17 2.45
CA TRP A 417 -9.70 -23.36 1.50
C TRP A 417 -8.40 -24.09 1.13
N ASN A 418 -8.25 -24.49 -0.13
CA ASN A 418 -7.13 -25.34 -0.56
C ASN A 418 -5.91 -24.54 -1.03
N ILE A 419 -6.14 -23.33 -1.55
CA ILE A 419 -5.12 -22.52 -2.22
C ILE A 419 -5.24 -21.07 -1.77
N GLN A 420 -4.15 -20.51 -1.28
CA GLN A 420 -3.99 -19.07 -1.11
C GLN A 420 -3.48 -18.47 -2.42
N ALA A 421 -4.32 -17.73 -3.12
CA ALA A 421 -3.94 -17.06 -4.36
C ALA A 421 -3.18 -15.76 -4.09
N ILE A 422 -3.65 -14.96 -3.12
CA ILE A 422 -3.05 -13.68 -2.72
C ILE A 422 -3.20 -13.52 -1.20
N ASN A 423 -2.19 -13.01 -0.53
CA ASN A 423 -2.27 -12.53 0.85
C ASN A 423 -1.21 -11.46 1.05
N THR A 424 -1.59 -10.19 0.94
CA THR A 424 -0.63 -9.08 1.02
C THR A 424 -0.19 -8.76 2.44
N LEU A 425 -0.91 -9.27 3.45
CA LEU A 425 -0.60 -9.08 4.87
C LEU A 425 -0.90 -10.37 5.65
N THR A 426 0.04 -11.31 5.61
CA THR A 426 -0.07 -12.64 6.23
C THR A 426 -0.27 -12.58 7.74
N GLU A 427 0.20 -11.52 8.40
CA GLU A 427 -0.02 -11.29 9.83
C GLU A 427 -1.47 -10.92 10.16
N ASN A 428 -2.19 -10.32 9.21
CA ASN A 428 -3.59 -9.95 9.40
C ASN A 428 -4.55 -11.08 9.01
N PHE A 429 -4.23 -11.82 7.94
CA PHE A 429 -5.04 -12.93 7.44
C PHE A 429 -4.36 -14.26 7.72
N LEU A 430 -4.63 -14.83 8.90
CA LEU A 430 -4.10 -16.13 9.28
C LEU A 430 -4.96 -17.22 8.65
N TRP A 431 -4.32 -18.08 7.87
CA TRP A 431 -4.96 -19.17 7.15
C TRP A 431 -4.04 -20.38 7.16
N ASP A 432 -4.62 -21.56 7.34
CA ASP A 432 -3.95 -22.84 7.18
C ASP A 432 -4.59 -23.61 6.02
N LYS A 433 -3.74 -24.29 5.25
CA LYS A 433 -4.20 -25.09 4.11
C LYS A 433 -5.22 -26.15 4.54
N ASP A 434 -6.29 -26.25 3.75
CA ASP A 434 -7.39 -27.20 3.92
C ASP A 434 -8.22 -26.99 5.21
N LYS A 435 -8.01 -25.89 5.94
CA LYS A 435 -8.89 -25.48 7.05
C LYS A 435 -10.05 -24.61 6.54
N PRO A 436 -11.21 -24.65 7.22
CA PRO A 436 -12.38 -23.88 6.81
C PRO A 436 -12.35 -22.41 7.22
N ASN A 437 -11.53 -22.06 8.21
CA ASN A 437 -11.53 -20.75 8.83
C ASN A 437 -10.38 -19.89 8.34
N ILE A 438 -10.67 -18.61 8.07
CA ILE A 438 -9.68 -17.55 7.91
C ILE A 438 -9.82 -16.62 9.11
N ILE A 439 -8.72 -16.34 9.81
CA ILE A 439 -8.72 -15.46 10.98
C ILE A 439 -8.24 -14.08 10.55
N VAL A 440 -9.07 -13.06 10.82
CA VAL A 440 -8.74 -11.65 10.58
C VAL A 440 -8.32 -11.02 11.90
N VAL A 441 -7.04 -10.67 12.04
CA VAL A 441 -6.47 -10.21 13.32
C VAL A 441 -6.88 -8.77 13.65
N ALA A 442 -6.75 -7.85 12.70
CA ALA A 442 -7.04 -6.43 12.90
C ALA A 442 -8.55 -6.16 12.74
N PRO A 443 -9.19 -5.45 13.68
CA PRO A 443 -10.58 -5.03 13.54
C PRO A 443 -10.73 -3.99 12.42
N GLY A 444 -11.96 -3.82 11.94
CA GLY A 444 -12.32 -2.79 10.96
C GLY A 444 -13.44 -3.21 10.02
N ILE A 445 -13.64 -2.42 8.97
CA ILE A 445 -14.59 -2.73 7.89
C ILE A 445 -13.82 -3.45 6.79
N TYR A 446 -14.40 -4.54 6.30
CA TYR A 446 -13.83 -5.36 5.25
C TYR A 446 -14.83 -5.54 4.12
N GLU A 447 -14.38 -5.37 2.89
CA GLU A 447 -15.09 -5.84 1.71
C GLU A 447 -14.88 -7.36 1.58
N ILE A 448 -15.99 -8.09 1.50
CA ILE A 448 -16.01 -9.52 1.22
C ILE A 448 -16.52 -9.74 -0.20
N THR A 449 -15.68 -10.35 -1.05
CA THR A 449 -16.05 -10.74 -2.41
C THR A 449 -15.97 -12.25 -2.51
N LEU A 450 -17.05 -12.91 -2.92
CA LEU A 450 -17.04 -14.36 -3.11
C LEU A 450 -17.75 -14.77 -4.41
N GLY A 451 -17.39 -15.95 -4.88
CA GLY A 451 -17.98 -16.57 -6.06
C GLY A 451 -17.93 -18.09 -5.96
N PHE A 452 -19.04 -18.77 -6.21
CA PHE A 452 -19.14 -20.23 -6.20
C PHE A 452 -19.85 -20.74 -7.44
N PHE A 453 -19.26 -21.74 -8.09
CA PHE A 453 -19.65 -22.25 -9.39
C PHE A 453 -19.82 -23.77 -9.32
N ALA A 454 -21.04 -24.25 -9.55
CA ALA A 454 -21.38 -25.67 -9.46
C ALA A 454 -22.48 -26.07 -10.45
N LYS A 455 -22.65 -27.39 -10.66
CA LYS A 455 -23.70 -27.95 -11.54
C LYS A 455 -25.10 -27.55 -11.08
N ARG A 456 -25.34 -27.63 -9.77
CA ARG A 456 -26.52 -27.06 -9.12
C ARG A 456 -26.16 -25.76 -8.42
N LYS A 457 -27.15 -24.89 -8.36
CA LYS A 457 -27.04 -23.56 -7.77
C LYS A 457 -26.70 -23.66 -6.28
N PRO A 458 -25.56 -23.11 -5.83
CA PRO A 458 -25.17 -23.20 -4.43
C PRO A 458 -25.98 -22.24 -3.55
N LYS A 459 -26.14 -22.62 -2.28
CA LYS A 459 -26.51 -21.73 -1.17
C LYS A 459 -25.30 -21.54 -0.28
N ILE A 460 -25.04 -20.29 0.12
CA ILE A 460 -23.85 -19.92 0.90
C ILE A 460 -24.25 -19.15 2.14
N ASP A 461 -23.73 -19.56 3.29
CA ASP A 461 -23.87 -18.85 4.55
C ASP A 461 -22.49 -18.35 5.00
N ILE A 462 -22.32 -17.04 5.14
CA ILE A 462 -21.10 -16.45 5.71
C ILE A 462 -21.28 -16.40 7.22
N MET A 463 -20.33 -17.00 7.94
CA MET A 463 -20.29 -16.98 9.39
C MET A 463 -19.08 -16.21 9.91
N VAL A 464 -19.30 -15.38 10.91
CA VAL A 464 -18.25 -14.70 11.67
C VAL A 464 -18.32 -15.18 13.12
N ASN A 465 -17.21 -15.70 13.64
CA ASN A 465 -17.12 -16.24 15.00
C ASN A 465 -18.14 -17.35 15.31
N GLY A 466 -18.60 -18.08 14.29
CA GLY A 466 -19.58 -19.16 14.42
C GLY A 466 -21.04 -18.73 14.24
N GLU A 467 -21.31 -17.43 14.07
CA GLU A 467 -22.66 -16.91 13.82
C GLU A 467 -22.84 -16.52 12.35
N THR A 468 -23.96 -16.92 11.75
CA THR A 468 -24.28 -16.57 10.36
C THR A 468 -24.69 -15.11 10.27
N ILE A 469 -23.93 -14.31 9.51
CA ILE A 469 -24.21 -12.88 9.30
C ILE A 469 -24.88 -12.58 7.96
N ILE A 470 -24.60 -13.39 6.93
CA ILE A 470 -25.13 -13.20 5.58
C ILE A 470 -25.55 -14.56 5.04
N ASN A 471 -26.78 -14.63 4.52
CA ASN A 471 -27.31 -15.79 3.81
C ASN A 471 -27.48 -15.44 2.33
N ALA A 472 -26.55 -15.89 1.49
CA ALA A 472 -26.61 -15.69 0.06
C ALA A 472 -27.41 -16.84 -0.57
N VAL A 473 -28.73 -16.64 -0.60
CA VAL A 473 -29.66 -17.44 -1.40
C VAL A 473 -30.03 -16.69 -2.66
N ASN A 474 -29.96 -17.38 -3.79
CA ASN A 474 -30.41 -16.80 -5.05
C ASN A 474 -31.93 -16.97 -5.17
N ASN A 475 -32.64 -16.11 -4.44
CA ASN A 475 -34.07 -15.87 -4.61
C ASN A 475 -34.30 -15.04 -5.88
N SER A 476 -35.35 -15.36 -6.62
CA SER A 476 -35.76 -14.68 -7.86
C SER A 476 -36.01 -13.18 -7.70
N SER A 477 -36.10 -12.66 -6.48
CA SER A 477 -36.22 -11.24 -6.15
C SER A 477 -34.89 -10.47 -6.17
N TYR A 478 -33.73 -11.14 -6.13
CA TYR A 478 -32.39 -10.52 -6.19
C TYR A 478 -31.82 -10.38 -7.61
N VAL A 479 -32.67 -10.61 -8.62
CA VAL A 479 -32.28 -10.80 -10.04
C VAL A 479 -32.04 -9.48 -10.79
N VAL A 480 -32.24 -8.32 -10.18
CA VAL A 480 -32.18 -7.04 -10.94
C VAL A 480 -30.73 -6.60 -11.25
N HIS A 481 -29.70 -7.09 -10.55
CA HIS A 481 -28.32 -6.58 -10.75
C HIS A 481 -27.22 -7.62 -11.03
N HIS A 482 -27.49 -8.92 -10.92
CA HIS A 482 -26.49 -9.97 -11.24
C HIS A 482 -27.12 -11.06 -12.11
N SER A 483 -26.93 -10.93 -13.43
CA SER A 483 -27.49 -11.78 -14.48
C SER A 483 -27.06 -13.26 -14.38
N SER A 484 -27.57 -14.01 -13.42
CA SER A 484 -27.56 -15.48 -13.44
C SER A 484 -28.79 -15.99 -14.19
N GLY A 485 -28.96 -15.56 -15.44
CA GLY A 485 -30.00 -16.09 -16.32
C GLY A 485 -29.70 -17.56 -16.61
N LYS A 486 -30.64 -18.46 -16.29
CA LYS A 486 -30.60 -19.85 -16.76
C LYS A 486 -30.64 -19.82 -18.29
N LEU A 487 -29.48 -19.97 -18.95
CA LEU A 487 -29.43 -20.39 -20.34
C LEU A 487 -29.98 -21.81 -20.41
N LYS A 488 -31.20 -21.96 -20.95
CA LYS A 488 -31.82 -23.25 -21.26
C LYS A 488 -30.87 -24.03 -22.18
N ASP A 489 -30.62 -25.28 -21.83
CA ASP A 489 -30.01 -26.32 -22.68
C ASP A 489 -28.52 -26.21 -23.08
N THR A 490 -27.64 -26.18 -22.09
CA THR A 490 -26.31 -26.79 -22.29
C THR A 490 -26.06 -27.83 -21.19
N LYS A 491 -25.82 -29.09 -21.59
CA LYS A 491 -25.52 -30.22 -20.67
C LYS A 491 -24.26 -30.00 -19.80
N ASN A 492 -23.54 -28.90 -20.03
CA ASN A 492 -22.36 -28.43 -19.28
C ASN A 492 -22.54 -27.04 -18.65
N SER A 493 -23.78 -26.57 -18.46
CA SER A 493 -24.03 -25.26 -17.83
C SER A 493 -23.62 -25.28 -16.36
N VAL A 494 -22.50 -24.65 -16.03
CA VAL A 494 -22.12 -24.34 -14.65
C VAL A 494 -22.92 -23.11 -14.22
N THR A 495 -23.60 -23.21 -13.09
CA THR A 495 -24.32 -22.08 -12.48
C THR A 495 -23.47 -21.44 -11.39
N GLY A 496 -23.53 -20.12 -11.27
CA GLY A 496 -22.72 -19.35 -10.32
C GLY A 496 -23.55 -18.56 -9.32
N LEU A 497 -23.01 -18.38 -8.13
CA LEU A 497 -23.42 -17.37 -7.14
C LEU A 497 -22.23 -16.47 -6.86
N THR A 498 -22.35 -15.17 -7.10
CA THR A 498 -21.33 -14.16 -6.78
C THR A 498 -21.91 -13.09 -5.88
N MET A 499 -21.12 -12.57 -4.96
CA MET A 499 -21.53 -11.53 -4.03
C MET A 499 -20.37 -10.63 -3.65
N ILE A 500 -20.66 -9.34 -3.47
CA ILE A 500 -19.76 -8.34 -2.90
C ILE A 500 -20.56 -7.65 -1.79
N ASP A 501 -20.00 -7.63 -0.59
CA ASP A 501 -20.63 -6.96 0.56
C ASP A 501 -19.56 -6.37 1.50
N PHE A 502 -19.97 -5.59 2.49
CA PHE A 502 -19.09 -4.97 3.48
C PHE A 502 -19.49 -5.40 4.89
N ILE A 503 -18.53 -5.93 5.64
CA ILE A 503 -18.74 -6.47 6.98
C ILE A 503 -17.82 -5.78 7.99
N SER A 504 -18.35 -5.49 9.18
CA SER A 504 -17.55 -5.02 10.32
C SER A 504 -17.04 -6.22 11.11
N LEU A 505 -15.72 -6.30 11.29
CA LEU A 505 -15.06 -7.39 11.98
C LEU A 505 -14.40 -6.91 13.27
N SER A 506 -14.59 -7.68 14.33
CA SER A 506 -13.85 -7.55 15.59
C SER A 506 -12.43 -8.09 15.44
N SER A 507 -11.57 -7.81 16.44
CA SER A 507 -10.21 -8.35 16.43
C SER A 507 -10.24 -9.87 16.53
N ARG A 508 -9.39 -10.53 15.73
CA ARG A 508 -9.29 -12.00 15.62
C ARG A 508 -10.60 -12.67 15.21
N ALA A 509 -11.41 -12.00 14.39
CA ALA A 509 -12.64 -12.56 13.85
C ALA A 509 -12.34 -13.80 12.98
N LYS A 510 -13.08 -14.88 13.20
CA LYS A 510 -12.98 -16.12 12.41
C LYS A 510 -14.06 -16.14 11.36
N ILE A 511 -13.67 -16.12 10.09
CA ILE A 511 -14.59 -16.19 8.95
C ILE A 511 -14.66 -17.63 8.45
N ASN A 512 -15.87 -18.17 8.40
CA ASN A 512 -16.18 -19.49 7.83
C ASN A 512 -17.25 -19.33 6.75
N ILE A 513 -17.18 -20.16 5.71
CA ILE A 513 -18.23 -20.25 4.69
C ILE A 513 -18.87 -21.64 4.77
N ALA A 514 -20.17 -21.68 5.06
CA ALA A 514 -20.99 -22.87 4.93
C ALA A 514 -21.56 -22.95 3.50
N TYR A 515 -21.45 -24.14 2.90
CA TYR A 515 -21.77 -24.41 1.51
C TYR A 515 -22.83 -25.50 1.41
N GLN A 516 -23.89 -25.24 0.66
CA GLN A 516 -24.89 -26.26 0.33
C GLN A 516 -25.11 -26.29 -1.18
N GLY A 517 -24.70 -27.38 -1.82
CA GLY A 517 -24.77 -27.55 -3.27
C GLY A 517 -24.01 -28.79 -3.74
N ASP A 518 -23.97 -29.00 -5.06
CA ASP A 518 -23.07 -29.98 -5.66
C ASP A 518 -21.62 -29.51 -5.54
N LEU A 519 -20.65 -30.43 -5.47
CA LEU A 519 -19.24 -30.05 -5.47
C LEU A 519 -18.89 -29.18 -6.69
N GLY A 520 -18.12 -28.12 -6.44
CA GLY A 520 -17.79 -27.10 -7.43
C GLY A 520 -16.61 -26.25 -6.99
N GLU A 521 -16.29 -25.21 -7.76
CA GLU A 521 -15.16 -24.32 -7.49
C GLU A 521 -15.64 -23.01 -6.90
N GLY A 522 -14.79 -22.34 -6.14
CA GLY A 522 -15.11 -21.01 -5.66
C GLY A 522 -13.92 -20.23 -5.16
N PHE A 523 -14.18 -18.97 -4.82
CA PHE A 523 -13.19 -18.08 -4.24
C PHE A 523 -13.80 -17.20 -3.16
N LEU A 524 -12.95 -16.78 -2.23
CA LEU A 524 -13.22 -15.75 -1.24
C LEU A 524 -12.08 -14.74 -1.29
N SER A 525 -12.44 -13.46 -1.34
CA SER A 525 -11.53 -12.33 -1.23
C SER A 525 -11.98 -11.45 -0.06
N LEU A 526 -11.02 -11.02 0.75
CA LEU A 526 -11.21 -10.05 1.81
C LEU A 526 -10.30 -8.85 1.54
N ARG A 527 -10.85 -7.65 1.56
CA ARG A 527 -10.07 -6.41 1.47
C ARG A 527 -10.43 -5.51 2.64
N LYS A 528 -9.42 -5.04 3.38
CA LYS A 528 -9.65 -4.02 4.42
C LYS A 528 -9.95 -2.68 3.72
N VAL A 529 -11.01 -2.01 4.13
CA VAL A 529 -11.42 -0.69 3.60
C VAL A 529 -10.75 0.43 4.37
#